data_AF-A0A1W2FMG6-F1
#
_entry.id   AF-A0A1W2FMG6-F1
#
_cell.length_a   1.000
_cell.length_b   1.000
_cell.length_c   1.000
_cell.angle_alpha   90.00
_cell.angle_beta   90.00
_cell.angle_gamma   90.00
#
_symmetry.space_group_name_H-M   'P 1'
#
loop_
_entity.id
_entity.type
_entity.pdbx_description
1 polymer ?
#
loop_
_entity_poly.entity_id
_entity_poly.type
_entity_poly.pdbx_seq_one_letter_code
_entity_poly.pdbx_strand_id
1 'polypeptide(L)'
;MRLGIAHHFGWAVAVTASADHRVVDRRRIELIEPGMPAAPIHREGKPLDDAAAAALVAKVRASAVRAASASLDQLTAALPEPIVSMSLRSWPLDFPDDIAIQRRVPYESRADSVMYRKVLAELAHARGWMVHLYNARDVEGQAVNVLGDRANEVLHGSRAALGPPWTKDHRIALAATVMAS
;
A
#
# COMPACT_ATOMS: atom_id res chain seq x y z
N MET A 1 -4.68 -7.12 -14.88
CA MET A 1 -3.47 -6.73 -14.12
C MET A 1 -3.68 -6.85 -12.62
N ARG A 2 -2.62 -7.18 -11.87
CA ARG A 2 -2.61 -7.25 -10.40
C ARG A 2 -1.69 -6.18 -9.84
N LEU A 3 -2.14 -5.44 -8.84
CA LEU A 3 -1.41 -4.33 -8.22
C LEU A 3 -0.93 -4.72 -6.82
N GLY A 4 0.37 -4.60 -6.57
CA GLY A 4 0.98 -4.78 -5.25
C GLY A 4 1.42 -3.45 -4.68
N ILE A 5 1.11 -3.18 -3.42
CA ILE A 5 1.47 -1.95 -2.72
C ILE A 5 2.37 -2.26 -1.53
N ALA A 6 3.56 -1.65 -1.50
CA ALA A 6 4.38 -1.54 -0.30
C ALA A 6 4.34 -0.08 0.19
N HIS A 7 3.51 0.18 1.20
CA HIS A 7 3.24 1.53 1.67
C HIS A 7 4.23 2.01 2.75
N HIS A 8 4.37 3.33 2.82
CA HIS A 8 5.07 4.10 3.82
C HIS A 8 4.14 5.21 4.34
N PHE A 9 4.65 6.12 5.17
CA PHE A 9 3.88 7.29 5.60
C PHE A 9 3.74 8.30 4.45
N GLY A 10 2.50 8.50 3.99
CA GLY A 10 2.17 9.49 2.97
C GLY A 10 2.47 9.09 1.52
N TRP A 11 3.05 7.91 1.27
CA TRP A 11 3.38 7.43 -0.08
C TRP A 11 3.50 5.90 -0.13
N ALA A 12 3.55 5.31 -1.33
CA ALA A 12 3.80 3.89 -1.51
C ALA A 12 4.62 3.56 -2.76
N VAL A 13 5.31 2.42 -2.74
CA VAL A 13 5.75 1.73 -3.96
C VAL A 13 4.58 0.93 -4.50
N ALA A 14 4.23 1.17 -5.76
CA ALA A 14 3.23 0.42 -6.51
C ALA A 14 3.94 -0.40 -7.60
N VAL A 15 3.67 -1.71 -7.66
CA VAL A 15 4.11 -2.59 -8.73
C VAL A 15 2.89 -3.24 -9.36
N THR A 16 2.75 -3.09 -10.67
CA THR A 16 1.69 -3.74 -11.44
C THR A 16 2.29 -4.89 -12.23
N ALA A 17 1.69 -6.08 -12.11
CA ALA A 17 2.09 -7.27 -12.85
C ALA A 17 0.93 -7.86 -13.65
N SER A 18 1.26 -8.51 -14.77
CA SER A 18 0.34 -9.30 -15.57
C SER A 18 0.04 -10.67 -14.94
N ALA A 19 -0.83 -11.44 -15.60
CA ALA A 19 -1.29 -12.74 -15.11
C ALA A 19 -0.14 -13.74 -14.91
N ASP A 20 0.88 -13.66 -15.76
CA ASP A 20 2.10 -14.47 -15.82
C ASP A 20 3.27 -13.90 -14.97
N HIS A 21 2.99 -12.91 -14.12
CA HIS A 21 3.90 -12.25 -13.19
C HIS A 21 4.96 -11.33 -13.82
N ARG A 22 4.80 -10.94 -15.10
CA ARG A 22 5.65 -9.91 -15.69
C ARG A 22 5.31 -8.53 -15.12
N VAL A 23 6.33 -7.80 -14.67
CA VAL A 23 6.15 -6.40 -14.23
C VAL A 23 5.83 -5.52 -15.45
N VAL A 24 4.71 -4.82 -15.39
CA VAL A 24 4.22 -3.93 -16.44
C VAL A 24 4.47 -2.46 -16.08
N ASP A 25 4.30 -2.13 -14.80
CA ASP A 25 4.58 -0.80 -14.28
C ASP A 25 5.18 -0.90 -12.88
N ARG A 26 6.07 0.04 -12.56
CA ARG A 26 6.54 0.28 -11.20
C ARG A 26 6.67 1.78 -10.99
N ARG A 27 6.10 2.30 -9.90
CA ARG A 27 6.21 3.72 -9.55
C ARG A 27 6.06 3.96 -8.07
N ARG A 28 6.50 5.15 -7.64
CA ARG A 28 6.07 5.73 -6.39
C ARG A 28 4.73 6.43 -6.61
N ILE A 29 3.77 6.21 -5.71
CA ILE A 29 2.50 6.93 -5.66
C ILE A 29 2.42 7.75 -4.38
N GLU A 30 1.84 8.94 -4.45
CA GLU A 30 1.58 9.76 -3.28
C GLU A 30 0.24 9.37 -2.65
N LEU A 31 0.21 9.28 -1.33
CA LEU A 31 -0.98 8.92 -0.55
C LEU A 31 -1.54 10.09 0.24
N ILE A 32 -0.96 11.29 0.12
CA ILE A 32 -1.46 12.54 0.71
C ILE A 32 -1.12 13.71 -0.22
N GLU A 33 -1.86 14.81 -0.10
CA GLU A 33 -1.54 16.04 -0.81
C GLU A 33 -0.29 16.71 -0.21
N PRO A 34 0.45 17.50 -1.01
CA PRO A 34 1.59 18.27 -0.52
C PRO A 34 1.24 19.13 0.71
N GLY A 35 2.12 19.15 1.70
CA GLY A 35 1.96 19.94 2.92
C GLY A 35 1.12 19.26 4.02
N MET A 36 0.56 18.08 3.78
CA MET A 36 -0.12 17.31 4.82
C MET A 36 0.86 16.54 5.71
N PRO A 37 0.59 16.42 7.02
CA PRO A 37 1.43 15.61 7.90
C PRO A 37 1.28 14.13 7.56
N ALA A 38 2.41 13.45 7.43
CA ALA A 38 2.43 12.05 7.03
C ALA A 38 2.10 11.08 8.19
N ALA A 39 2.22 11.52 9.44
CA ALA A 39 2.02 10.71 10.65
C ALA A 39 1.16 11.44 11.71
N PRO A 40 -0.08 11.85 11.37
CA PRO A 40 -0.93 12.68 12.20
C PRO A 40 -1.21 12.13 13.60
N ILE A 41 -1.08 10.82 13.83
CA ILE A 41 -1.21 10.21 15.17
C ILE A 41 0.16 10.11 15.83
N HIS A 42 1.13 9.47 15.16
CA HIS A 42 2.40 9.11 15.77
C HIS A 42 3.32 10.30 16.05
N ARG A 43 3.17 11.43 15.32
CA ARG A 43 4.03 12.61 15.46
C ARG A 43 3.23 13.87 15.68
N GLU A 44 2.58 14.40 14.64
CA GLU A 44 2.04 15.76 14.66
C GLU A 44 0.84 15.91 15.61
N GLY A 45 0.10 14.83 15.88
CA GLY A 45 -1.00 14.83 16.83
C GLY A 45 -0.60 14.61 18.29
N LYS A 46 0.66 14.31 18.61
CA LYS A 46 1.10 14.09 20.01
C LYS A 46 0.77 15.26 20.97
N PRO A 47 1.01 16.54 20.62
CA PRO A 47 0.72 17.66 21.52
C PRO A 47 -0.76 18.06 21.57
N LEU A 48 -1.61 17.48 20.72
CA LEU A 48 -3.02 17.86 20.60
C LEU A 48 -3.88 17.16 21.67
N ASP A 49 -5.02 17.77 22.02
CA ASP A 49 -6.08 17.03 22.71
C ASP A 49 -6.76 16.02 21.76
N ASP A 50 -7.63 15.16 22.30
CA ASP A 50 -8.27 14.09 21.52
C ASP A 50 -9.15 14.64 20.38
N ALA A 51 -9.83 15.77 20.60
CA ALA A 51 -10.70 16.38 19.59
C ALA A 51 -9.88 16.98 18.43
N ALA A 52 -8.82 17.72 18.74
CA ALA A 52 -7.92 18.32 17.76
C ALA A 52 -7.13 17.24 16.99
N ALA A 53 -6.71 16.17 17.67
CA ALA A 53 -6.08 15.03 17.00
C ALA A 53 -7.05 14.31 16.04
N ALA A 54 -8.30 14.09 16.46
CA ALA A 54 -9.32 13.51 15.59
C ALA A 54 -9.60 14.37 14.36
N ALA A 55 -9.69 15.70 14.52
CA ALA A 55 -9.85 16.63 13.41
C ALA A 55 -8.65 16.59 12.44
N LEU A 56 -7.42 16.53 12.97
CA LEU A 56 -6.21 16.41 12.16
C LEU A 56 -6.21 15.10 11.34
N VAL A 57 -6.52 13.98 11.98
CA VAL A 57 -6.59 12.66 11.32
C VAL A 57 -7.67 12.65 10.24
N ALA A 58 -8.85 13.21 10.50
CA ALA A 58 -9.91 13.34 9.50
C ALA A 58 -9.45 14.16 8.29
N LYS A 59 -8.74 15.27 8.51
CA LYS A 59 -8.17 16.10 7.43
C LYS A 59 -7.15 15.34 6.60
N VAL A 60 -6.22 14.62 7.24
CA VAL A 60 -5.23 13.78 6.53
C VAL A 60 -5.91 12.65 5.77
N ARG A 61 -6.88 11.96 6.37
CA ARG A 61 -7.63 10.88 5.70
C ARG A 61 -8.35 11.40 4.46
N ALA A 62 -9.00 12.56 4.53
CA ALA A 62 -9.66 13.18 3.38
C ALA A 62 -8.65 13.55 2.26
N SER A 63 -7.48 14.07 2.63
CA SER A 63 -6.39 14.30 1.68
C SER A 63 -5.92 13.00 1.05
N ALA A 64 -5.81 11.94 1.85
CA ALA A 64 -5.35 10.64 1.39
C ALA A 64 -6.29 10.00 0.38
N VAL A 65 -7.61 10.09 0.62
CA VAL A 65 -8.62 9.65 -0.35
C VAL A 65 -8.43 10.35 -1.70
N ARG A 66 -8.24 11.68 -1.71
CA ARG A 66 -8.05 12.44 -2.96
C ARG A 66 -6.74 12.09 -3.66
N ALA A 67 -5.61 12.16 -2.95
CA ALA A 67 -4.28 11.95 -3.53
C ALA A 67 -4.07 10.50 -4.01
N ALA A 68 -4.48 9.52 -3.20
CA ALA A 68 -4.38 8.12 -3.58
C ALA A 68 -5.34 7.79 -4.74
N SER A 69 -6.56 8.33 -4.75
CA SER A 69 -7.47 8.16 -5.89
C SER A 69 -6.85 8.68 -7.18
N ALA A 70 -6.34 9.92 -7.17
CA ALA A 70 -5.70 10.52 -8.34
C ALA A 70 -4.49 9.70 -8.82
N SER A 71 -3.66 9.21 -7.90
CA SER A 71 -2.51 8.35 -8.23
C SER A 71 -2.94 7.01 -8.85
N LEU A 72 -4.02 6.40 -8.35
CA LEU A 72 -4.57 5.16 -8.89
C LEU A 72 -5.23 5.36 -10.26
N ASP A 73 -5.85 6.51 -10.50
CA ASP A 73 -6.44 6.86 -11.79
C ASP A 73 -5.35 7.07 -12.84
N GLN A 74 -4.27 7.78 -12.48
CA GLN A 74 -3.09 7.94 -13.34
C GLN A 74 -2.39 6.60 -13.64
N LEU A 75 -2.33 5.70 -12.64
CA LEU A 75 -1.80 4.35 -12.86
C LEU A 75 -2.69 3.59 -13.85
N THR A 76 -4.00 3.56 -13.60
CA THR A 76 -4.96 2.83 -14.45
C THR A 76 -4.94 3.33 -15.90
N ALA A 77 -4.85 4.65 -16.11
CA ALA A 77 -4.77 5.25 -17.43
C ALA A 77 -3.48 4.90 -18.20
N ALA A 78 -2.41 4.53 -17.50
CA ALA A 78 -1.12 4.18 -18.11
C ALA A 78 -0.97 2.69 -18.42
N LEU A 79 -1.90 1.84 -17.96
CA LEU A 79 -1.80 0.39 -18.10
C LEU A 79 -2.49 -0.11 -19.38
N PRO A 80 -1.93 -1.16 -20.03
CA PRO A 80 -2.52 -1.72 -21.25
C PRO A 80 -3.76 -2.58 -20.99
N GLU A 81 -3.99 -3.02 -19.74
CA GLU A 81 -5.16 -3.81 -19.34
C GLU A 81 -5.66 -3.36 -17.96
N PRO A 82 -6.96 -3.58 -17.63
CA PRO A 82 -7.53 -3.22 -16.35
C PRO A 82 -6.86 -3.90 -15.15
N ILE A 83 -6.81 -3.19 -14.02
CA ILE A 83 -6.48 -3.78 -12.72
C ILE A 83 -7.70 -4.55 -12.22
N VAL A 84 -7.50 -5.77 -11.74
CA VAL A 84 -8.55 -6.63 -11.18
C VAL A 84 -8.40 -6.83 -9.67
N SER A 85 -7.19 -6.64 -9.14
CA SER A 85 -6.93 -6.81 -7.71
C SER A 85 -5.81 -5.90 -7.20
N MET A 86 -5.89 -5.57 -5.92
CA MET A 86 -4.89 -4.84 -5.15
C MET A 86 -4.46 -5.66 -3.93
N SER A 87 -3.15 -5.79 -3.71
CA SER A 87 -2.57 -6.47 -2.54
C SER A 87 -1.99 -5.47 -1.55
N LEU A 88 -2.43 -5.56 -0.30
CA LEU A 88 -2.07 -4.64 0.80
C LEU A 88 -1.49 -5.41 1.99
N ARG A 89 -0.55 -4.80 2.72
CA ARG A 89 -0.03 -5.41 3.96
C ARG A 89 -1.16 -5.54 4.98
N SER A 90 -1.35 -6.73 5.56
CA SER A 90 -2.41 -7.00 6.54
C SER A 90 -2.35 -6.09 7.78
N TRP A 91 -3.51 -5.76 8.33
CA TRP A 91 -3.68 -5.10 9.64
C TRP A 91 -4.67 -5.89 10.51
N PRO A 92 -4.66 -5.72 11.84
CA PRO A 92 -5.62 -6.38 12.72
C PRO A 92 -7.06 -5.97 12.37
N LEU A 93 -7.96 -6.95 12.25
CA LEU A 93 -9.37 -6.69 11.93
C LEU A 93 -10.09 -5.91 13.03
N ASP A 94 -9.65 -6.10 14.27
CA ASP A 94 -10.11 -5.45 15.49
C ASP A 94 -9.36 -4.14 15.81
N PHE A 95 -8.63 -3.57 14.82
CA PHE A 95 -7.92 -2.31 15.04
C PHE A 95 -8.94 -1.17 15.31
N PRO A 96 -8.83 -0.45 16.44
CA PRO A 96 -9.84 0.50 16.89
C PRO A 96 -10.01 1.65 15.90
N ASP A 97 -11.22 2.19 15.77
CA ASP A 97 -11.50 3.38 14.95
C ASP A 97 -11.44 4.69 15.75
N ASP A 98 -11.60 4.61 17.08
CA ASP A 98 -11.53 5.79 17.96
C ASP A 98 -10.08 6.32 18.06
N ILE A 99 -9.91 7.58 17.67
CA ILE A 99 -8.61 8.27 17.68
C ILE A 99 -8.04 8.38 19.10
N ALA A 100 -8.87 8.59 20.12
CA ALA A 100 -8.41 8.66 21.51
C ALA A 100 -7.78 7.32 21.97
N ILE A 101 -8.28 6.19 21.44
CA ILE A 101 -7.72 4.85 21.68
C ILE A 101 -6.48 4.64 20.81
N GLN A 102 -6.55 4.96 19.51
CA GLN A 102 -5.45 4.76 18.57
C GLN A 102 -4.17 5.51 18.98
N ARG A 103 -4.29 6.64 19.68
CA ARG A 103 -3.17 7.47 20.16
C ARG A 103 -2.41 6.87 21.34
N ARG A 104 -2.79 5.69 21.83
CA ARG A 104 -2.18 5.03 22.99
C ARG A 104 -1.48 3.73 22.57
N VAL A 105 -0.56 3.26 23.40
CA VAL A 105 0.01 1.91 23.28
C VAL A 105 -1.12 0.86 23.38
N PRO A 106 -1.12 -0.17 22.52
CA PRO A 106 -0.12 -0.54 21.52
C PRO A 106 -0.36 0.02 20.10
N TYR A 107 -1.39 0.85 19.91
CA TYR A 107 -1.91 1.24 18.60
C TYR A 107 -1.13 2.38 17.93
N GLU A 108 -0.62 3.33 18.72
CA GLU A 108 -0.06 4.61 18.24
C GLU A 108 0.99 4.47 17.13
N SER A 109 1.84 3.44 17.21
CA SER A 109 2.92 3.22 16.26
C SER A 109 2.45 2.69 14.90
N ARG A 110 1.21 2.21 14.82
CA ARG A 110 0.62 1.55 13.64
C ARG A 110 -0.56 2.32 13.07
N ALA A 111 -1.16 3.24 13.82
CA ALA A 111 -2.42 3.88 13.47
C ALA A 111 -2.37 4.58 12.10
N ASP A 112 -1.36 5.42 11.86
CA ASP A 112 -1.19 6.10 10.56
C ASP A 112 -1.06 5.10 9.40
N SER A 113 -0.29 4.03 9.62
CA SER A 113 -0.10 2.95 8.65
C SER A 113 -1.41 2.18 8.37
N VAL A 114 -2.23 1.93 9.39
CA VAL A 114 -3.55 1.31 9.22
C VAL A 114 -4.49 2.24 8.44
N MET A 115 -4.50 3.54 8.74
CA MET A 115 -5.33 4.53 8.03
C MET A 115 -5.06 4.51 6.52
N TYR A 116 -3.79 4.61 6.09
CA TYR A 116 -3.46 4.59 4.66
C TYR A 116 -3.90 3.31 3.94
N ARG A 117 -3.78 2.16 4.62
CA ARG A 117 -4.20 0.88 4.07
C ARG A 117 -5.71 0.73 3.99
N LYS A 118 -6.45 1.20 5.01
CA LYS A 118 -7.92 1.26 4.97
C LYS A 118 -8.38 2.15 3.81
N VAL A 119 -7.77 3.33 3.62
CA VAL A 119 -8.07 4.21 2.48
C VAL A 119 -7.81 3.53 1.14
N LEU A 120 -6.65 2.88 0.95
CA LEU A 120 -6.35 2.15 -0.28
C LEU A 120 -7.32 0.99 -0.53
N ALA A 121 -7.69 0.25 0.52
CA ALA A 121 -8.67 -0.82 0.41
C ALA A 121 -10.04 -0.28 -0.01
N GLU A 122 -10.54 0.79 0.62
CA GLU A 122 -11.81 1.44 0.24
C GLU A 122 -11.78 1.89 -1.23
N LEU A 123 -10.68 2.51 -1.67
CA LEU A 123 -10.50 2.95 -3.06
C LEU A 123 -10.45 1.79 -4.06
N ALA A 124 -9.88 0.64 -3.67
CA ALA A 124 -9.88 -0.57 -4.49
C ALA A 124 -11.30 -1.15 -4.61
N HIS A 125 -12.03 -1.27 -3.50
CA HIS A 125 -13.42 -1.76 -3.52
C HIS A 125 -14.33 -0.84 -4.35
N ALA A 126 -14.17 0.48 -4.24
CA ALA A 126 -14.92 1.45 -5.05
C ALA A 126 -14.67 1.30 -6.56
N ARG A 127 -13.53 0.71 -6.95
CA ARG A 127 -13.17 0.40 -8.36
C ARG A 127 -13.54 -1.03 -8.76
N GLY A 128 -14.19 -1.79 -7.87
CA GLY A 128 -14.53 -3.20 -8.10
C GLY A 128 -13.33 -4.14 -8.06
N TRP A 129 -12.19 -3.72 -7.49
CA TRP A 129 -11.00 -4.55 -7.38
C TRP A 129 -11.08 -5.44 -6.16
N MET A 130 -10.64 -6.69 -6.30
CA MET A 130 -10.43 -7.57 -5.16
C MET A 130 -9.29 -7.05 -4.29
N VAL A 131 -9.45 -7.07 -2.96
CA VAL A 131 -8.38 -6.73 -2.02
C VAL A 131 -7.82 -8.01 -1.39
N HIS A 132 -6.52 -8.25 -1.62
CA HIS A 132 -5.78 -9.32 -0.97
C HIS A 132 -4.91 -8.76 0.13
N LEU A 133 -4.86 -9.45 1.27
CA LEU A 133 -4.00 -9.07 2.39
C LEU A 133 -2.79 -9.99 2.46
N TYR A 134 -1.61 -9.42 2.69
CA TYR A 134 -0.37 -10.20 2.81
C TYR A 134 0.42 -9.85 4.08
N ASN A 135 1.17 -10.81 4.60
CA ASN A 135 2.15 -10.57 5.65
C ASN A 135 3.49 -10.17 5.02
N ALA A 136 3.96 -8.95 5.28
CA ALA A 136 5.18 -8.43 4.66
C ALA A 136 6.48 -9.16 5.07
N ARG A 137 6.46 -9.92 6.17
CA ARG A 137 7.61 -10.74 6.57
C ARG A 137 7.73 -12.00 5.70
N ASP A 138 6.59 -12.58 5.34
CA ASP A 138 6.54 -13.94 4.79
C ASP A 138 6.26 -13.96 3.28
N VAL A 139 5.67 -12.90 2.73
CA VAL A 139 5.16 -12.85 1.34
C VAL A 139 6.22 -13.15 0.28
N GLU A 140 7.46 -12.70 0.47
CA GLU A 140 8.55 -12.97 -0.48
C GLU A 140 8.88 -14.47 -0.50
N GLY A 141 8.96 -15.11 0.67
CA GLY A 141 9.17 -16.56 0.77
C GLY A 141 7.98 -17.38 0.27
N GLN A 142 6.76 -16.92 0.52
CA GLN A 142 5.54 -17.55 -0.02
C GLN A 142 5.52 -17.48 -1.55
N ALA A 143 5.86 -16.31 -2.14
CA ALA A 143 5.94 -16.17 -3.58
C ALA A 143 7.05 -17.04 -4.19
N VAL A 144 8.20 -17.18 -3.53
CA VAL A 144 9.26 -18.11 -3.96
C VAL A 144 8.73 -19.55 -4.03
N ASN A 145 7.98 -19.99 -3.03
CA ASN A 145 7.40 -21.35 -3.02
C ASN A 145 6.39 -21.56 -4.15
N VAL A 146 5.58 -20.54 -4.49
CA VAL A 146 4.61 -20.59 -5.59
C VAL A 146 5.31 -20.60 -6.96
N LEU A 147 6.37 -19.81 -7.11
CA LEU A 147 7.07 -19.64 -8.38
C LEU A 147 8.05 -20.78 -8.70
N GLY A 148 8.54 -21.50 -7.69
CA GLY A 148 9.54 -22.56 -7.86
C GLY A 148 10.79 -22.04 -8.58
N ASP A 149 11.22 -22.74 -9.62
CA ASP A 149 12.42 -22.40 -10.40
C ASP A 149 12.39 -21.00 -11.03
N ARG A 150 11.18 -20.44 -11.25
CA ARG A 150 10.99 -19.09 -11.83
C ARG A 150 11.16 -17.97 -10.81
N ALA A 151 11.31 -18.28 -9.51
CA ALA A 151 11.33 -17.28 -8.45
C ALA A 151 12.44 -16.24 -8.65
N ASN A 152 13.64 -16.69 -9.03
CA ASN A 152 14.76 -15.80 -9.24
C ASN A 152 14.55 -14.87 -10.45
N GLU A 153 14.05 -15.41 -11.55
CA GLU A 153 13.74 -14.63 -12.76
C GLU A 153 12.71 -13.54 -12.46
N VAL A 154 11.60 -13.90 -11.82
CA VAL A 154 10.48 -12.99 -11.57
C VAL A 154 10.84 -11.94 -10.52
N LEU A 155 11.29 -12.35 -9.32
CA LEU A 155 11.46 -11.44 -8.18
C LEU A 155 12.78 -10.65 -8.24
N HIS A 156 13.85 -11.27 -8.72
CA HIS A 156 15.20 -10.68 -8.74
C HIS A 156 15.61 -10.21 -10.14
N GLY A 157 15.25 -10.96 -11.20
CA GLY A 157 15.57 -10.63 -12.59
C GLY A 157 14.96 -9.31 -13.07
N SER A 158 13.84 -8.89 -12.48
CA SER A 158 13.20 -7.59 -12.75
C SER A 158 14.17 -6.39 -12.61
N ARG A 159 15.16 -6.46 -11.71
CA ARG A 159 16.19 -5.39 -11.58
C ARG A 159 17.04 -5.25 -12.84
N ALA A 160 17.44 -6.38 -13.44
CA ALA A 160 18.28 -6.38 -14.63
C ALA A 160 17.49 -5.86 -15.84
N ALA A 161 16.21 -6.22 -15.94
CA ALA A 161 15.35 -5.80 -17.05
C ALA A 161 14.89 -4.33 -16.95
N LEU A 162 14.58 -3.83 -15.75
CA LEU A 162 13.93 -2.52 -15.56
C LEU A 162 14.87 -1.44 -15.01
N GLY A 163 16.09 -1.79 -14.64
CA GLY A 163 17.03 -0.88 -13.99
C GLY A 163 16.56 -0.39 -12.61
N PRO A 164 17.35 0.49 -11.96
CA PRO A 164 16.95 1.10 -10.69
C PRO A 164 15.80 2.11 -10.87
N PRO A 165 15.02 2.39 -9.80
CA PRO A 165 15.04 1.72 -8.50
C PRO A 165 14.40 0.31 -8.53
N TRP A 166 15.02 -0.65 -7.84
CA TRP A 166 14.46 -1.97 -7.54
C TRP A 166 14.91 -2.41 -6.14
N THR A 167 14.12 -2.04 -5.14
CA THR A 167 14.42 -2.21 -3.71
C THR A 167 13.66 -3.40 -3.12
N LYS A 168 13.84 -3.66 -1.82
CA LYS A 168 13.05 -4.66 -1.09
C LYS A 168 11.54 -4.39 -1.19
N ASP A 169 11.12 -3.13 -1.14
CA ASP A 169 9.70 -2.78 -1.25
C ASP A 169 9.10 -3.12 -2.61
N HIS A 170 9.88 -2.99 -3.69
CA HIS A 170 9.44 -3.40 -5.02
C HIS A 170 9.25 -4.93 -5.08
N ARG A 171 10.17 -5.69 -4.48
CA ARG A 171 10.05 -7.15 -4.41
C ARG A 171 8.89 -7.60 -3.54
N ILE A 172 8.66 -6.96 -2.39
CA ILE A 172 7.49 -7.24 -1.54
C ILE A 172 6.20 -6.95 -2.31
N ALA A 173 6.12 -5.81 -2.99
CA ALA A 173 4.95 -5.46 -3.80
C ALA A 173 4.72 -6.48 -4.93
N LEU A 174 5.77 -6.86 -5.67
CA LEU A 174 5.68 -7.88 -6.71
C LEU A 174 5.27 -9.24 -6.15
N ALA A 175 5.90 -9.71 -5.07
CA ALA A 175 5.56 -10.97 -4.41
C ALA A 175 4.09 -11.00 -3.96
N ALA A 176 3.56 -9.88 -3.50
CA ALA A 176 2.14 -9.78 -3.14
C ALA A 176 1.22 -10.00 -4.35
N THR A 177 1.59 -9.53 -5.55
CA THR A 177 0.82 -9.81 -6.78
C THR A 177 0.81 -11.29 -7.15
N VAL A 178 1.89 -12.01 -6.86
CA VAL A 178 2.01 -13.46 -7.10
C VAL A 178 1.03 -14.21 -6.19
N MET A 179 0.92 -13.82 -4.92
CA MET A 179 0.00 -14.47 -3.97
C MET A 179 -1.48 -14.17 -4.23
N ALA A 180 -1.78 -13.11 -4.99
CA ALA A 180 -3.12 -12.74 -5.43
C ALA A 180 -3.51 -13.38 -6.78
N SER A 181 -2.78 -14.43 -7.20
CA SER A 181 -2.90 -15.01 -8.54
C SER A 181 -3.83 -16.20 -8.65
#